data_AF-A0A3D5Q909-F1
#
_entry.id   AF-A0A3D5Q909-F1
#
_cell.length_a   1.000
_cell.length_b   1.000
_cell.length_c   1.000
_cell.angle_alpha   90.00
_cell.angle_beta   90.00
_cell.angle_gamma   90.00
#
_symmetry.space_group_name_H-M   'P 1'
#
loop_
_entity.id
_entity.type
_entity.pdbx_description
1 polymer ?
#
loop_
_entity_poly.entity_id
_entity_poly.type
_entity_poly.pdbx_seq_one_letter_code
_entity_poly.pdbx_strand_id
1 'polypeptide(L)'
;TAPTVRGNGRASWPVQSGHGCVGCSEPGFWDTMTPFYHRLPNVPGFGVEATATKIGTAVVGISAVVFGAHGIISAIRNRGLVQEVESIDTDEDEK
;
A
#
# COMPACT_ATOMS: atom_id res chain seq x y z
N THR A 1 -21.81 -16.60 17.29
CA THR A 1 -20.78 -16.08 16.34
C THR A 1 -19.39 -16.43 16.84
N ALA A 2 -18.62 -17.21 16.08
CA ALA A 2 -17.23 -17.51 16.40
C ALA A 2 -16.34 -16.25 16.64
N PRO A 3 -16.44 -15.16 15.85
CA PRO A 3 -15.61 -13.97 16.10
C PRO A 3 -16.02 -13.16 17.35
N THR A 4 -17.30 -13.21 17.76
CA THR A 4 -17.82 -12.39 18.88
C THR A 4 -17.82 -13.15 20.21
N VAL A 5 -18.33 -14.38 20.19
CA VAL A 5 -18.48 -15.22 21.38
C VAL A 5 -17.19 -16.00 21.64
N ARG A 6 -16.47 -16.38 20.58
CA ARG A 6 -15.27 -17.24 20.63
C ARG A 6 -15.56 -18.61 21.29
N GLY A 7 -14.64 -19.56 21.15
CA GLY A 7 -14.70 -20.87 21.81
C GLY A 7 -14.07 -20.85 23.20
N ASN A 8 -14.29 -21.91 23.99
CA ASN A 8 -13.64 -22.16 25.28
C ASN A 8 -13.68 -20.96 26.24
N GLY A 9 -14.87 -20.53 26.66
CA GLY A 9 -14.99 -19.42 27.62
C GLY A 9 -14.45 -18.08 27.09
N ARG A 10 -14.56 -17.86 25.78
CA ARG A 10 -14.07 -16.70 25.04
C ARG A 10 -12.54 -16.64 24.79
N ALA A 11 -11.83 -17.76 24.94
CA ALA A 11 -10.37 -17.81 24.80
C ALA A 11 -9.87 -17.54 23.36
N SER A 12 -10.39 -18.25 22.36
CA SER A 12 -9.96 -18.09 20.95
C SER A 12 -11.02 -18.57 19.97
N TRP A 13 -10.79 -18.37 18.68
CA TRP A 13 -11.60 -18.85 17.56
C TRP A 13 -10.67 -19.11 16.36
N PRO A 14 -11.12 -19.84 15.30
CA PRO A 14 -10.23 -20.35 14.25
C PRO A 14 -9.25 -19.32 13.67
N VAL A 15 -9.72 -18.13 13.29
CA VAL A 15 -8.88 -17.09 12.68
C VAL A 15 -7.88 -16.50 13.67
N GLN A 16 -8.26 -16.35 14.95
CA GLN A 16 -7.34 -15.92 15.99
C GLN A 16 -6.26 -16.99 16.26
N SER A 17 -6.60 -18.27 16.08
CA SER A 17 -5.64 -19.38 16.16
C SER A 17 -4.85 -19.60 14.85
N GLY A 18 -4.95 -18.71 13.87
CA GLY A 18 -4.19 -18.77 12.62
C GLY A 18 -4.80 -19.58 11.49
N HIS A 19 -6.03 -20.10 11.65
CA HIS A 19 -6.73 -20.86 10.61
C HIS A 19 -7.92 -20.07 10.03
N GLY A 20 -8.07 -20.05 8.71
CA GLY A 20 -9.22 -19.42 8.06
C GLY A 20 -10.57 -19.97 8.54
N CYS A 21 -11.63 -19.18 8.45
CA CYS A 21 -12.98 -19.68 8.70
C CYS A 21 -13.35 -20.70 7.61
N VAL A 22 -13.74 -21.92 8.00
CA VAL A 22 -14.18 -22.97 7.07
C VAL A 22 -15.69 -22.96 6.80
N GLY A 23 -16.43 -22.04 7.41
CA GLY A 23 -17.87 -21.95 7.20
C GLY A 23 -18.69 -23.08 7.84
N CYS A 24 -18.21 -23.70 8.92
CA CYS A 24 -18.88 -24.86 9.54
C CYS A 24 -20.33 -24.62 10.03
N SER A 25 -20.78 -23.37 10.10
CA SER A 25 -22.17 -23.01 10.41
C SER A 25 -23.07 -22.89 9.19
N GLU A 26 -22.52 -22.99 7.97
CA GLU A 26 -23.28 -22.97 6.71
C GLU A 26 -23.71 -24.40 6.32
N PRO A 27 -24.95 -24.61 5.83
CA PRO A 27 -25.40 -25.90 5.32
C PRO A 27 -24.48 -26.42 4.20
N GLY A 28 -24.08 -27.69 4.29
CA GLY A 28 -23.27 -28.34 3.25
C GLY A 28 -21.85 -27.79 3.09
N PHE A 29 -21.26 -27.18 4.12
CA PHE A 29 -19.95 -26.51 4.02
C PHE A 29 -18.81 -27.39 3.47
N TRP A 30 -18.86 -28.70 3.65
CA TRP A 30 -17.87 -29.63 3.08
C TRP A 30 -17.88 -29.61 1.55
N ASP A 31 -19.04 -29.39 0.92
CA ASP A 31 -19.20 -29.37 -0.53
C ASP A 31 -19.08 -27.96 -1.11
N THR A 32 -19.49 -26.94 -0.35
CA THR A 32 -19.56 -25.55 -0.83
C THR A 32 -18.33 -24.71 -0.51
N MET A 33 -17.54 -25.09 0.49
CA MET A 33 -16.38 -24.33 0.96
C MET A 33 -15.04 -25.05 0.72
N THR A 34 -15.06 -26.28 0.21
CA THR A 34 -13.83 -26.97 -0.20
C THR A 34 -13.46 -26.60 -1.65
N PRO A 35 -12.16 -26.49 -1.97
CA PRO A 35 -11.01 -26.62 -1.08
C PRO A 35 -10.81 -25.41 -0.15
N PHE A 36 -10.62 -25.66 1.16
CA PHE A 36 -10.63 -24.62 2.21
C PHE A 36 -9.55 -23.52 2.10
N TYR A 37 -8.49 -23.78 1.34
CA TYR A 37 -7.36 -22.87 1.19
C TYR A 37 -7.41 -22.08 -0.12
N HIS A 38 -8.41 -22.33 -0.98
CA HIS A 38 -8.62 -21.49 -2.14
C HIS A 38 -9.29 -20.18 -1.74
N ARG A 39 -9.04 -19.14 -2.53
CA ARG A 39 -9.82 -17.92 -2.41
C ARG A 39 -11.27 -18.20 -2.74
N LEU A 40 -12.17 -17.71 -1.88
CA LEU A 40 -13.59 -17.77 -2.14
C LEU A 40 -13.90 -17.06 -3.47
N PRO A 41 -14.66 -17.70 -4.37
CA PRO A 41 -15.14 -17.03 -5.58
C PRO A 41 -16.17 -15.98 -5.19
N ASN A 42 -16.06 -14.77 -5.76
CA ASN A 42 -17.03 -13.68 -5.58
C ASN A 42 -17.22 -13.16 -4.15
N VAL A 43 -16.15 -13.09 -3.34
CA VAL A 43 -16.18 -12.21 -2.16
C VAL A 43 -16.13 -10.76 -2.64
N PRO A 44 -17.16 -9.92 -2.38
CA PRO A 44 -17.03 -8.49 -2.57
C PRO A 44 -16.00 -8.02 -1.53
N GLY A 45 -14.72 -8.00 -1.93
CA GLY A 45 -13.64 -7.47 -1.10
C GLY A 45 -13.89 -5.98 -0.82
N PHE A 46 -12.96 -5.37 -0.10
CA PHE A 46 -12.98 -3.92 0.11
C PHE A 46 -12.74 -3.22 -1.24
N GLY A 47 -13.79 -2.98 -2.02
CA GLY A 47 -13.73 -2.36 -3.36
C GLY A 47 -13.19 -0.92 -3.35
N VAL A 48 -13.11 -0.33 -2.15
CA VAL A 48 -12.44 0.96 -1.92
C VAL A 48 -10.93 0.87 -2.07
N GLU A 49 -10.30 -0.28 -1.77
CA GLU A 49 -8.84 -0.41 -1.82
C GLU A 49 -8.34 -0.43 -3.26
N ALA A 50 -8.96 -1.23 -4.13
CA ALA A 50 -8.58 -1.27 -5.55
C ALA A 50 -8.77 0.09 -6.25
N THR A 51 -9.85 0.81 -5.88
CA THR A 51 -10.13 2.15 -6.41
C THR A 51 -9.16 3.19 -5.83
N ALA A 52 -8.90 3.15 -4.52
CA ALA A 52 -7.98 4.07 -3.85
C ALA A 52 -6.53 3.87 -4.29
N THR A 53 -6.06 2.62 -4.45
CA THR A 53 -4.73 2.33 -4.98
C THR A 53 -4.57 2.86 -6.40
N LYS A 54 -5.59 2.73 -7.26
CA LYS A 54 -5.53 3.24 -8.63
C LYS A 54 -5.45 4.77 -8.66
N ILE A 55 -6.30 5.46 -7.90
CA ILE A 55 -6.30 6.93 -7.84
C ILE A 55 -5.00 7.43 -7.18
N GLY A 56 -4.60 6.83 -6.07
CA GLY A 56 -3.39 7.19 -5.35
C GLY A 56 -2.12 7.03 -6.18
N THR A 57 -1.98 5.91 -6.90
CA THR A 57 -0.83 5.70 -7.79
C THR A 57 -0.80 6.69 -8.95
N ALA A 58 -1.95 7.03 -9.53
CA ALA A 58 -2.03 8.04 -10.58
C ALA A 58 -1.57 9.42 -10.08
N VAL A 59 -2.07 9.86 -8.91
CA VAL A 59 -1.69 11.16 -8.32
C VAL A 59 -0.18 11.21 -8.04
N VAL A 60 0.36 10.20 -7.35
CA VAL A 60 1.80 10.13 -7.04
C VAL A 60 2.64 10.12 -8.31
N GLY A 61 2.24 9.35 -9.33
CA GLY A 61 2.94 9.28 -10.61
C GLY A 61 3.01 10.62 -11.32
N ILE A 62 1.89 11.36 -11.37
CA ILE A 62 1.83 12.70 -11.98
C ILE A 62 2.74 13.67 -11.23
N SER A 63 2.64 13.71 -9.90
CA SER A 63 3.46 14.61 -9.09
C SER A 63 4.95 14.35 -9.28
N ALA A 64 5.38 13.07 -9.28
CA ALA A 64 6.78 12.71 -9.47
C ALA A 64 7.34 13.20 -10.81
N VAL A 65 6.58 13.09 -11.90
CA VAL A 65 6.98 13.57 -13.23
C VAL A 65 7.12 15.09 -13.25
N VAL A 66 6.16 15.83 -12.69
CA VAL A 66 6.18 17.29 -12.68
C VAL A 66 7.40 17.82 -11.93
N PHE A 67 7.63 17.33 -10.71
CA PHE A 67 8.77 17.78 -9.90
C PHE A 67 10.11 17.33 -10.49
N GLY A 68 10.19 16.11 -11.03
CA GLY A 68 11.39 15.62 -11.71
C GLY A 68 11.75 16.50 -12.92
N ALA A 69 10.79 16.79 -13.79
CA ALA A 69 10.99 17.67 -14.93
C ALA A 69 11.37 19.10 -14.50
N HIS A 70 10.68 19.65 -13.50
CA HIS A 70 10.99 20.98 -12.96
C HIS A 70 12.42 21.06 -12.43
N GLY A 71 12.86 20.05 -11.66
CA GLY A 71 14.21 19.97 -11.12
C GLY A 71 15.28 19.90 -12.21
N ILE A 72 15.10 19.04 -13.22
CA ILE A 72 16.04 18.90 -14.34
C ILE A 72 16.14 20.21 -15.14
N ILE A 73 15.01 20.83 -15.48
CA ILE A 73 14.99 22.08 -16.23
C ILE A 73 15.64 23.21 -15.42
N SER A 74 15.33 23.30 -14.12
CA SER A 74 15.90 24.31 -13.24
C SER A 74 17.42 24.15 -13.12
N ALA A 75 17.92 22.93 -12.96
CA ALA A 75 19.35 22.65 -12.90
C ALA A 75 20.08 23.06 -14.19
N ILE A 76 19.50 22.77 -15.37
CA ILE A 76 20.09 23.16 -16.65
C ILE A 76 20.10 24.69 -16.81
N ARG A 77 18.97 25.36 -16.53
CA ARG A 77 18.84 26.82 -16.70
C ARG A 77 19.75 27.61 -15.75
N ASN A 78 19.92 27.12 -14.53
CA ASN A 78 20.67 27.83 -13.49
C ASN A 78 22.12 27.36 -13.36
N ARG A 79 22.61 26.49 -14.25
CA ARG A 79 23.96 25.91 -14.17
C ARG A 79 25.07 26.97 -14.03
N GLY A 80 24.95 28.09 -14.75
CA GLY A 80 25.92 29.19 -14.66
C GLY A 80 25.88 29.90 -13.30
N LEU A 81 24.69 30.16 -12.76
CA LEU A 81 24.53 30.78 -11.43
C LEU A 81 25.03 29.87 -10.31
N VAL A 82 24.81 28.56 -10.44
CA VAL A 82 25.34 27.58 -9.48
C VAL A 82 26.86 27.56 -9.51
N GLN A 83 27.47 27.60 -10.71
CA GLN A 83 28.92 27.63 -10.84
C GLN A 83 29.52 28.94 -10.29
N GLU A 84 28.83 30.06 -10.47
CA GLU A 84 29.21 31.36 -9.90
C GLU A 84 29.14 31.37 -8.37
N VAL A 85 28.04 30.87 -7.79
CA VAL A 85 27.89 30.74 -6.33
C VAL A 85 28.91 29.76 -5.75
N GLU A 86 29.18 28.63 -6.41
CA GLU A 86 30.18 27.64 -5.98
C GLU A 86 31.60 28.22 -5.98
N SER A 87 31.94 29.07 -6.95
CA SER A 87 33.24 29.77 -6.94
C SER A 87 33.34 30.79 -5.81
N ILE A 88 32.28 31.55 -5.53
CA ILE A 88 32.27 32.54 -4.44
C ILE A 88 32.43 31.86 -3.07
N ASP A 89 31.75 30.73 -2.85
CA ASP A 89 31.84 29.95 -1.61
C ASP A 89 33.26 29.41 -1.40
N THR A 90 33.89 28.90 -2.47
CA THR A 90 35.27 28.40 -2.43
C THR A 90 36.28 29.50 -2.09
N ASP A 91 36.08 30.71 -2.61
CA ASP A 91 36.95 31.87 -2.34
C ASP A 91 36.79 32.40 -0.89
N GLU A 92 35.62 32.23 -0.26
CA GLU A 92 35.39 32.58 1.15
C GLU A 92 36.06 31.59 2.13
N ASP A 93 36.08 30.29 1.82
CA ASP A 93 36.70 29.26 2.66
C ASP A 93 38.24 29.29 2.63
N GLU A 94 38.86 29.87 1.58
CA GLU A 94 40.33 29.94 1.44
C GLU A 94 40.98 31.15 2.15
N LYS A 95 40.19 32.05 2.78
CA LYS A 95 40.66 33.31 3.37
C LYS A 95 40.61 33.34 4.90
#